data_AF-A0AAE0G3K7-F1
#
_entry.id   AF-A0AAE0G3K7-F1
#
_cell.length_a   1.000
_cell.length_b   1.000
_cell.length_c   1.000
_cell.angle_alpha   90.00
_cell.angle_beta   90.00
_cell.angle_gamma   90.00
#
_symmetry.space_group_name_H-M   'P 1'
#
loop_
_entity.id
_entity.type
_entity.pdbx_description
1 polymer ?
#
loop_
_entity_poly.entity_id
_entity_poly.type
_entity_poly.pdbx_seq_one_letter_code
_entity_poly.pdbx_strand_id
1 'polypeptide(L)'
;MREVNSQRLGIEARAPALFQQNDCPAGLRNFVTNQKAVPPSESLDEGDVIYFVHVPRTAGRTFHQCFLKVLFPAPQHCPQSYDIRDFASHEDKAEFRTCKLMASHEDFSTVERLQAMRKPTVVTQLRDPVDRVLSAYEFAVEVALRNLKGKPRKQEEQAPDGKKTKRKVETTDVYPWSEVVPWMREYLRKKPVLQNAGADTEDSDDSGNEPVDSYNNTFLMPLHEFIQHQVVIDHIHNGATVQFAGLTTRSLHEEWQTMRNCSEMSSKNNELLLQLAMHRLQSFAFVGLTERIDDNGRLMAAMRGYDLSRPSPEVEWHEVDRKKGSISDRYHQCVDTARSKYKRNRENTFKAMNLPFRFSKEARQSISQATLDLIGQYNQAGYSAHPPPLQS
;
A
#
# COMPACT_ATOMS: atom_id res chain seq x y z
N MET A 1 26.10 2.15 -7.42
CA MET A 1 26.05 2.30 -8.89
C MET A 1 26.56 1.01 -9.51
N ARG A 2 25.66 0.13 -9.92
CA ARG A 2 25.95 -0.93 -10.88
C ARG A 2 24.95 -0.72 -12.00
N GLU A 3 25.43 -0.35 -13.18
CA GLU A 3 24.63 -0.29 -14.39
C GLU A 3 24.00 -1.67 -14.60
N VAL A 4 22.68 -1.74 -14.47
CA VAL A 4 21.91 -2.93 -14.83
C VAL A 4 21.82 -2.92 -16.35
N ASN A 5 22.46 -3.90 -16.98
CA ASN A 5 22.53 -4.02 -18.42
C ASN A 5 21.14 -4.43 -18.96
N SER A 6 20.35 -3.43 -19.39
CA SER A 6 18.96 -3.60 -19.87
C SER A 6 18.84 -4.41 -21.16
N GLN A 7 19.96 -4.75 -21.81
CA GLN A 7 19.98 -5.41 -23.11
C GLN A 7 19.65 -6.92 -23.08
N ARG A 8 19.63 -7.58 -21.92
CA ARG A 8 19.60 -9.05 -21.87
C ARG A 8 18.23 -9.72 -21.88
N LEU A 9 17.12 -8.97 -21.85
CA LEU A 9 15.78 -9.57 -21.65
C LEU A 9 14.74 -9.27 -22.73
N GLY A 10 15.07 -8.61 -23.83
CA GLY A 10 14.12 -8.42 -24.93
C GLY A 10 12.83 -7.66 -24.55
N ILE A 11 12.79 -7.07 -23.35
CA ILE A 11 11.75 -6.15 -22.90
C ILE A 11 12.12 -4.78 -23.47
N GLU A 12 12.03 -4.63 -24.79
CA GLU A 12 11.89 -3.30 -25.39
C GLU A 12 10.45 -2.82 -25.14
N ALA A 13 10.06 -2.64 -23.87
CA ALA A 13 9.22 -1.51 -23.54
C ALA A 13 10.16 -0.29 -23.57
N ARG A 14 10.68 0.04 -24.77
CA ARG A 14 11.31 1.34 -24.98
C ARG A 14 10.23 2.33 -24.61
N ALA A 15 10.38 3.01 -23.47
CA ALA A 15 9.76 4.31 -23.34
C ALA A 15 10.09 5.04 -24.63
N PRO A 16 9.07 5.49 -25.39
CA PRO A 16 9.36 6.07 -26.67
C PRO A 16 10.32 7.23 -26.44
N ALA A 17 11.26 7.42 -27.37
CA ALA A 17 12.18 8.56 -27.43
C ALA A 17 11.45 9.92 -27.63
N LEU A 18 10.22 10.05 -27.12
CA LEU A 18 9.24 11.10 -27.38
C LEU A 18 8.94 12.00 -26.18
N PHE A 19 9.38 11.68 -24.97
CA PHE A 19 9.13 12.58 -23.82
C PHE A 19 10.23 13.65 -23.70
N GLN A 20 10.26 14.57 -24.67
CA GLN A 20 10.79 15.91 -24.40
C GLN A 20 9.69 16.69 -23.68
N GLN A 21 10.03 17.46 -22.63
CA GLN A 21 9.06 18.20 -21.79
C GLN A 21 8.05 19.04 -22.58
N ASN A 22 8.37 19.40 -23.83
CA ASN A 22 7.56 20.26 -24.69
C ASN A 22 6.35 19.58 -25.36
N ASP A 23 6.18 18.25 -25.28
CA ASP A 23 5.01 17.55 -25.86
C ASP A 23 4.41 16.49 -24.90
N CYS A 24 4.37 16.84 -23.61
CA CYS A 24 3.88 15.96 -22.55
C CYS A 24 2.47 15.36 -22.81
N PRO A 25 1.45 16.15 -23.23
CA PRO A 25 0.11 15.59 -23.46
C PRO A 25 0.03 14.58 -24.60
N ALA A 26 0.77 14.78 -25.71
CA ALA A 26 0.76 13.82 -26.82
C ALA A 26 1.57 12.57 -26.47
N GLY A 27 2.70 12.72 -25.77
CA GLY A 27 3.48 11.61 -25.24
C GLY A 27 2.65 10.71 -24.33
N LEU A 28 1.92 11.31 -23.37
CA LEU A 28 1.06 10.56 -22.45
C LEU A 28 -0.06 9.84 -23.20
N ARG A 29 -0.74 10.54 -24.12
CA ARG A 29 -1.80 9.91 -24.94
C ARG A 29 -1.26 8.72 -25.73
N ASN A 30 -0.14 8.88 -26.43
CA ASN A 30 0.49 7.82 -27.20
C ASN A 30 0.87 6.62 -26.32
N PHE A 31 1.41 6.88 -25.13
CA PHE A 31 1.73 5.83 -24.17
C PHE A 31 0.50 5.03 -23.76
N VAL A 32 -0.61 5.71 -23.44
CA VAL A 32 -1.87 5.08 -23.04
C VAL A 32 -2.50 4.30 -24.20
N THR A 33 -2.55 4.87 -25.41
CA THR A 33 -3.15 4.21 -26.58
C THR A 33 -2.39 2.98 -27.05
N ASN A 34 -1.07 2.93 -26.79
CA ASN A 34 -0.22 1.80 -27.18
C ASN A 34 -0.25 0.64 -26.19
N GLN A 35 -0.96 0.76 -25.07
CA GLN A 35 -1.11 -0.34 -24.12
C GLN A 35 -1.99 -1.43 -24.71
N LYS A 36 -1.46 -2.65 -24.75
CA LYS A 36 -2.23 -3.81 -25.21
C LYS A 36 -3.28 -4.18 -24.16
N ALA A 37 -4.50 -4.50 -24.61
CA ALA A 37 -5.48 -5.16 -23.75
C ALA A 37 -5.01 -6.59 -23.47
N VAL A 38 -4.95 -6.97 -22.19
CA VAL A 38 -4.69 -8.34 -21.77
C VAL A 38 -5.96 -8.83 -21.07
N PRO A 39 -6.61 -9.91 -21.55
CA PRO A 39 -7.78 -10.45 -20.88
C PRO A 39 -7.39 -10.96 -19.48
N PRO A 40 -8.29 -10.87 -18.49
CA PRO A 40 -8.04 -11.42 -17.18
C PRO A 40 -7.97 -12.95 -17.25
N SER A 41 -7.11 -13.54 -16.42
CA SER A 41 -6.97 -14.98 -16.31
C SER A 41 -8.29 -15.64 -15.86
N GLU A 42 -8.65 -16.78 -16.46
CA GLU A 42 -9.90 -17.50 -16.22
C GLU A 42 -9.87 -18.31 -14.91
N SER A 43 -8.68 -18.75 -14.48
CA SER A 43 -8.46 -19.59 -13.28
C SER A 43 -7.33 -19.04 -12.41
N LEU A 44 -7.39 -19.28 -11.09
CA LEU A 44 -6.27 -18.92 -10.19
C LEU A 44 -4.98 -19.68 -10.52
N ASP A 45 -5.10 -20.88 -11.09
CA ASP A 45 -4.00 -21.79 -11.37
C ASP A 45 -3.54 -21.72 -12.85
N GLU A 46 -4.14 -20.82 -13.65
CA GLU A 46 -3.78 -20.64 -15.07
C GLU A 46 -2.38 -20.02 -15.27
N GLY A 47 -1.88 -19.35 -14.24
CA GLY A 47 -0.58 -18.69 -14.20
C GLY A 47 0.44 -19.46 -13.35
N ASP A 48 1.72 -19.13 -13.53
CA ASP A 48 2.80 -19.73 -12.78
C ASP A 48 2.85 -19.21 -11.34
N VAL A 49 2.34 -18.00 -11.09
CA VAL A 49 2.39 -17.26 -9.83
C VAL A 49 1.18 -16.34 -9.67
N ILE A 50 0.60 -16.31 -8.48
CA ILE A 50 -0.33 -15.25 -8.09
C ILE A 50 0.47 -14.05 -7.61
N TYR A 51 0.26 -12.90 -8.26
CA TYR A 51 0.84 -11.64 -7.84
C TYR A 51 -0.23 -10.71 -7.27
N PHE A 52 -0.11 -10.42 -5.97
CA PHE A 52 -0.99 -9.49 -5.28
C PHE A 52 -0.40 -8.09 -5.28
N VAL A 53 -0.93 -7.22 -6.15
CA VAL A 53 -0.66 -5.78 -6.11
C VAL A 53 -1.37 -5.22 -4.89
N HIS A 54 -0.65 -5.05 -3.79
CA HIS A 54 -1.23 -4.59 -2.53
C HIS A 54 -1.24 -3.07 -2.47
N VAL A 55 -2.42 -2.50 -2.71
CA VAL A 55 -2.65 -1.07 -2.50
C VAL A 55 -2.64 -0.76 -1.00
N PRO A 56 -1.82 0.20 -0.52
CA PRO A 56 -1.79 0.55 0.89
C PRO A 56 -3.16 0.97 1.43
N ARG A 57 -3.50 0.49 2.62
CA ARG A 57 -4.73 0.79 3.37
C ARG A 57 -6.05 0.25 2.79
N THR A 58 -5.99 -0.77 1.93
CA THR A 58 -7.17 -1.49 1.39
C THR A 58 -7.40 -2.86 2.04
N ALA A 59 -7.09 -2.99 3.34
CA ALA A 59 -7.11 -4.26 4.08
C ALA A 59 -6.28 -5.39 3.43
N GLY A 60 -5.36 -5.08 2.51
CA GLY A 60 -4.63 -6.09 1.76
C GLY A 60 -3.70 -6.95 2.61
N ARG A 61 -3.19 -6.47 3.75
CA ARG A 61 -2.47 -7.34 4.71
C ARG A 61 -3.38 -8.45 5.25
N THR A 62 -4.64 -8.13 5.56
CA THR A 62 -5.62 -9.12 6.02
C THR A 62 -5.96 -10.08 4.89
N PHE A 63 -6.26 -9.58 3.69
CA PHE A 63 -6.56 -10.43 2.54
C PHE A 63 -5.39 -11.37 2.19
N HIS A 64 -4.17 -10.84 2.10
CA HIS A 64 -2.98 -11.63 1.83
C HIS A 64 -2.71 -12.68 2.91
N GLN A 65 -2.72 -12.28 4.19
CA GLN A 65 -2.38 -13.19 5.29
C GLN A 65 -3.46 -14.22 5.57
N CYS A 66 -4.72 -13.83 5.53
CA CYS A 66 -5.85 -14.67 5.90
C CYS A 66 -6.38 -15.51 4.75
N PHE A 67 -6.25 -15.03 3.50
CA PHE A 67 -6.74 -15.74 2.32
C PHE A 67 -5.60 -16.25 1.45
N LEU A 68 -4.84 -15.38 0.78
CA LEU A 68 -3.89 -15.82 -0.25
C LEU A 68 -2.83 -16.79 0.30
N LYS A 69 -2.27 -16.52 1.48
CA LYS A 69 -1.27 -17.41 2.11
C LYS A 69 -1.83 -18.73 2.60
N VAL A 70 -3.14 -18.86 2.79
CA VAL A 70 -3.76 -20.13 3.18
C VAL A 70 -4.08 -21.01 1.97
N LEU A 71 -3.91 -20.49 0.76
CA LEU A 71 -4.08 -21.23 -0.50
C LEU A 71 -2.86 -22.11 -0.82
N PHE A 72 -1.67 -21.73 -0.32
CA PHE A 72 -0.39 -22.35 -0.64
C PHE A 72 0.43 -22.66 0.62
N PRO A 73 1.17 -23.79 0.68
CA PRO A 73 2.11 -24.07 1.77
C PRO A 73 3.27 -23.07 1.78
N ALA A 74 3.92 -22.90 2.95
CA ALA A 74 4.96 -21.89 3.16
C ALA A 74 6.13 -21.92 2.14
N PRO A 75 6.64 -23.10 1.69
CA PRO A 75 7.70 -23.16 0.67
C PRO A 75 7.30 -22.59 -0.70
N GLN A 76 6.00 -22.42 -0.98
CA GLN A 76 5.50 -21.83 -2.20
C GLN A 76 5.30 -20.31 -2.09
N HIS A 77 5.56 -19.70 -0.93
CA HIS A 77 5.52 -18.24 -0.79
C HIS A 77 6.86 -17.68 -1.31
N CYS A 78 6.80 -16.70 -2.20
CA CYS A 78 8.00 -16.12 -2.78
C CYS A 78 8.84 -15.42 -1.69
N PRO A 79 10.18 -15.62 -1.69
CA PRO A 79 11.05 -14.97 -0.72
C PRO A 79 10.89 -13.45 -0.81
N GLN A 80 10.95 -12.77 0.35
CA GLN A 80 10.94 -11.30 0.43
C GLN A 80 9.74 -10.60 -0.24
N SER A 81 8.54 -11.20 -0.18
CA SER A 81 7.31 -10.45 -0.44
C SER A 81 7.32 -9.13 0.37
N TYR A 82 7.03 -8.01 -0.29
CA TYR A 82 7.14 -6.61 0.19
C TYR A 82 8.53 -5.95 0.23
N ASP A 83 9.61 -6.63 -0.17
CA ASP A 83 10.97 -6.06 -0.27
C ASP A 83 11.54 -6.25 -1.70
N ILE A 84 10.87 -5.64 -2.68
CA ILE A 84 11.15 -5.84 -4.12
C ILE A 84 12.36 -5.01 -4.61
N ARG A 85 12.99 -4.17 -3.78
CA ARG A 85 14.19 -3.42 -4.20
C ARG A 85 15.34 -4.33 -4.65
N ASP A 86 15.32 -5.59 -4.22
CA ASP A 86 16.26 -6.63 -4.60
C ASP A 86 15.65 -7.64 -5.61
N PHE A 87 14.56 -7.30 -6.30
CA PHE A 87 13.91 -8.17 -7.30
C PHE A 87 14.94 -8.72 -8.28
N ALA A 88 15.73 -7.84 -8.93
CA ALA A 88 16.83 -8.19 -9.82
C ALA A 88 17.90 -9.09 -9.17
N SER A 89 18.11 -8.96 -7.85
CA SER A 89 19.09 -9.78 -7.13
C SER A 89 18.57 -11.21 -6.85
N HIS A 90 17.28 -11.46 -7.07
CA HIS A 90 16.60 -12.70 -6.70
C HIS A 90 15.91 -13.42 -7.86
N GLU A 91 15.78 -12.81 -9.04
CA GLU A 91 15.17 -13.42 -10.24
C GLU A 91 15.84 -14.75 -10.63
N ASP A 92 17.16 -14.86 -10.43
CA ASP A 92 17.93 -16.04 -10.76
C ASP A 92 17.85 -17.16 -9.71
N LYS A 93 17.26 -16.89 -8.55
CA LYS A 93 17.14 -17.89 -7.48
C LYS A 93 16.06 -18.90 -7.83
N ALA A 94 16.36 -20.20 -7.66
CA ALA A 94 15.42 -21.29 -7.93
C ALA A 94 14.09 -21.15 -7.15
N GLU A 95 14.17 -20.65 -5.90
CA GLU A 95 13.00 -20.37 -5.05
C GLU A 95 12.05 -19.33 -5.70
N PHE A 96 12.60 -18.28 -6.32
CA PHE A 96 11.80 -17.25 -6.99
C PHE A 96 11.14 -17.77 -8.27
N ARG A 97 11.82 -18.65 -9.00
CA ARG A 97 11.29 -19.26 -10.23
C ARG A 97 10.16 -20.26 -9.98
N THR A 98 10.09 -20.84 -8.78
CA THR A 98 9.14 -21.93 -8.47
C THR A 98 8.04 -21.55 -7.48
N CYS A 99 8.19 -20.45 -6.73
CA CYS A 99 7.16 -19.98 -5.81
C CYS A 99 5.85 -19.61 -6.52
N LYS A 100 4.72 -19.73 -5.81
CA LYS A 100 3.35 -19.56 -6.32
C LYS A 100 2.64 -18.31 -5.83
N LEU A 101 3.13 -17.65 -4.77
CA LEU A 101 2.49 -16.45 -4.23
C LEU A 101 3.51 -15.35 -3.96
N MET A 102 3.27 -14.19 -4.57
CA MET A 102 4.04 -12.97 -4.36
C MET A 102 3.12 -11.79 -4.05
N ALA A 103 3.54 -10.89 -3.17
CA ALA A 103 2.82 -9.66 -2.87
C ALA A 103 3.78 -8.50 -2.61
N SER A 104 3.38 -7.29 -2.96
CA SER A 104 4.13 -6.06 -2.66
C SER A 104 3.28 -4.80 -2.77
N HIS A 105 3.86 -3.67 -2.35
CA HIS A 105 3.30 -2.34 -2.62
C HIS A 105 3.89 -1.71 -3.88
N GLU A 106 4.57 -2.50 -4.73
CA GLU A 106 5.08 -1.97 -6.00
C GLU A 106 3.94 -1.75 -7.00
N ASP A 107 4.25 -1.02 -8.06
CA ASP A 107 3.30 -0.64 -9.08
C ASP A 107 3.30 -1.61 -10.28
N PHE A 108 2.51 -1.27 -11.29
CA PHE A 108 2.32 -2.11 -12.47
C PHE A 108 3.60 -2.37 -13.28
N SER A 109 4.67 -1.57 -13.13
CA SER A 109 5.97 -1.89 -13.74
C SER A 109 6.51 -3.25 -13.29
N THR A 110 6.24 -3.64 -12.04
CA THR A 110 6.61 -4.98 -11.53
C THR A 110 5.76 -6.07 -12.16
N VAL A 111 4.50 -5.79 -12.51
CA VAL A 111 3.65 -6.73 -13.26
C VAL A 111 4.24 -6.98 -14.64
N GLU A 112 4.60 -5.92 -15.37
CA GLU A 112 5.21 -6.03 -16.70
C GLU A 112 6.53 -6.80 -16.65
N ARG A 113 7.38 -6.47 -15.66
CA ARG A 113 8.63 -7.18 -15.40
C ARG A 113 8.39 -8.67 -15.14
N LEU A 114 7.39 -9.01 -14.33
CA LEU A 114 7.05 -10.38 -14.00
C LEU A 114 6.47 -11.13 -15.21
N GLN A 115 5.62 -10.48 -16.03
CA GLN A 115 5.07 -11.02 -17.27
C GLN A 115 6.12 -11.39 -18.30
N ALA A 116 7.26 -10.69 -18.32
CA ALA A 116 8.37 -11.01 -19.19
C ALA A 116 9.13 -12.30 -18.80
N MET A 117 8.94 -12.79 -17.57
CA MET A 117 9.68 -13.94 -17.03
C MET A 117 8.78 -15.12 -16.66
N ARG A 118 7.51 -14.84 -16.32
CA ARG A 118 6.53 -15.79 -15.79
C ARG A 118 5.15 -15.40 -16.30
N LYS A 119 4.16 -16.27 -16.12
CA LYS A 119 2.74 -15.94 -16.39
C LYS A 119 2.01 -15.56 -15.07
N PRO A 120 1.98 -14.28 -14.64
CA PRO A 120 1.34 -13.92 -13.38
C PRO A 120 -0.18 -13.84 -13.49
N THR A 121 -0.87 -14.43 -12.51
CA THR A 121 -2.29 -14.16 -12.22
C THR A 121 -2.37 -12.99 -11.24
N VAL A 122 -2.73 -11.81 -11.74
CA VAL A 122 -2.69 -10.57 -10.95
C VAL A 122 -4.00 -10.35 -10.20
N VAL A 123 -3.91 -10.05 -8.91
CA VAL A 123 -5.08 -9.73 -8.07
C VAL A 123 -4.82 -8.50 -7.21
N THR A 124 -5.87 -7.82 -6.78
CA THR A 124 -5.76 -6.63 -5.91
C THR A 124 -6.95 -6.44 -4.97
N GLN A 125 -6.86 -5.40 -4.14
CA GLN A 125 -7.87 -4.94 -3.20
C GLN A 125 -7.99 -3.41 -3.30
N LEU A 126 -9.21 -2.92 -3.43
CA LEU A 126 -9.57 -1.51 -3.44
C LEU A 126 -10.36 -1.11 -2.20
N ARG A 127 -10.55 0.20 -2.05
CA ARG A 127 -11.31 0.83 -0.98
C ARG A 127 -11.88 2.14 -1.50
N ASP A 128 -12.96 2.63 -0.89
CA ASP A 128 -13.36 4.02 -1.05
C ASP A 128 -12.14 4.99 -0.90
N PRO A 129 -11.92 5.92 -1.86
CA PRO A 129 -10.73 6.76 -1.85
C PRO A 129 -10.62 7.67 -0.63
N VAL A 130 -11.72 8.26 -0.16
CA VAL A 130 -11.74 9.13 1.03
C VAL A 130 -11.39 8.32 2.25
N ASP A 131 -12.06 7.17 2.39
CA ASP A 131 -11.93 6.27 3.52
C ASP A 131 -10.52 5.64 3.59
N ARG A 132 -9.87 5.47 2.43
CA ARG A 132 -8.45 5.08 2.31
C ARG A 132 -7.51 6.17 2.80
N VAL A 133 -7.73 7.44 2.45
CA VAL A 133 -6.91 8.58 2.92
C VAL A 133 -7.05 8.77 4.43
N LEU A 134 -8.27 8.73 4.97
CA LEU A 134 -8.49 8.78 6.42
C LEU A 134 -7.75 7.64 7.14
N SER A 135 -7.86 6.44 6.59
CA SER A 135 -7.14 5.27 7.10
C SER A 135 -5.61 5.40 6.99
N ALA A 136 -5.09 6.14 6.00
CA ALA A 136 -3.67 6.41 5.84
C ALA A 136 -3.17 7.41 6.88
N TYR A 137 -3.92 8.50 7.12
CA TYR A 137 -3.64 9.46 8.19
C TYR A 137 -3.57 8.76 9.56
N GLU A 138 -4.63 8.03 9.92
CA GLU A 138 -4.70 7.32 11.20
C GLU A 138 -3.52 6.34 11.38
N PHE A 139 -3.15 5.64 10.31
CA PHE A 139 -2.04 4.69 10.33
C PHE A 139 -0.69 5.36 10.43
N ALA A 140 -0.45 6.44 9.68
CA ALA A 140 0.79 7.19 9.73
C ALA A 140 1.04 7.74 11.13
N VAL A 141 0.03 8.33 11.76
CA VAL A 141 0.07 8.80 13.14
C VAL A 141 0.33 7.64 14.11
N GLU A 142 -0.47 6.57 14.04
CA GLU A 142 -0.37 5.41 14.94
C GLU A 142 1.04 4.78 14.90
N VAL A 143 1.59 4.54 13.71
CA VAL A 143 2.91 3.92 13.56
C VAL A 143 4.02 4.89 13.96
N ALA A 144 3.88 6.18 13.66
CA ALA A 144 4.84 7.19 14.09
C ALA A 144 4.91 7.31 15.61
N LEU A 145 3.76 7.35 16.30
CA LEU A 145 3.67 7.37 17.77
C LEU A 145 4.33 6.14 18.41
N ARG A 146 4.06 4.93 17.89
CA ARG A 146 4.70 3.69 18.39
C ARG A 146 6.23 3.73 18.34
N ASN A 147 6.78 4.44 17.37
CA ASN A 147 8.21 4.50 17.11
C ASN A 147 8.83 5.82 17.55
N LEU A 148 8.11 6.65 18.32
CA LEU A 148 8.51 8.01 18.67
C LEU A 148 9.75 8.05 19.57
N LYS A 149 9.81 7.17 20.57
CA LYS A 149 10.93 7.06 21.53
C LYS A 149 12.01 6.04 21.12
N GLY A 150 11.88 5.44 19.94
CA GLY A 150 12.87 4.50 19.42
C GLY A 150 14.19 5.22 19.09
N LYS A 151 15.34 4.59 19.39
CA LYS A 151 16.65 5.12 18.96
C LYS A 151 16.64 5.30 17.43
N PRO A 152 17.26 6.38 16.89
CA PRO A 152 17.48 6.48 15.45
C PRO A 152 18.21 5.25 14.96
N ARG A 153 17.80 4.76 13.78
CA ARG A 153 18.28 3.52 13.17
C ARG A 153 19.80 3.62 13.00
N LYS A 154 20.57 2.79 13.72
CA LYS A 154 21.97 2.57 13.34
C LYS A 154 21.97 1.97 11.94
N GLN A 155 22.73 2.55 11.01
CA GLN A 155 23.04 1.88 9.75
C GLN A 155 23.65 0.51 10.07
N GLU A 156 23.35 -0.49 9.24
CA GLU A 156 23.75 -1.89 9.44
C GLU A 156 25.25 -1.99 9.73
N GLU A 157 25.63 -2.13 11.00
CA GLU A 157 26.97 -2.60 11.38
C GLU A 157 27.06 -4.05 10.87
N GLN A 158 27.98 -4.30 9.94
CA GLN A 158 28.27 -5.64 9.45
C GLN A 158 28.65 -6.51 10.66
N ALA A 159 27.92 -7.60 10.89
CA ALA A 159 28.33 -8.60 11.86
C ALA A 159 29.77 -9.04 11.52
N PRO A 160 30.68 -9.21 12.50
CA PRO A 160 32.09 -9.52 12.28
C PRO A 160 32.32 -10.82 11.47
N ASP A 161 31.29 -11.67 11.36
CA ASP A 161 31.30 -12.94 10.63
C ASP A 161 30.76 -12.88 9.19
N GLY A 162 30.43 -11.70 8.65
CA GLY A 162 29.95 -11.53 7.26
C GLY A 162 28.58 -12.16 6.96
N LYS A 163 27.97 -12.88 7.90
CA LYS A 163 26.60 -13.41 7.79
C LYS A 163 25.59 -12.30 8.07
N LYS A 164 24.95 -11.80 7.02
CA LYS A 164 23.76 -10.95 7.13
C LYS A 164 22.64 -11.74 7.83
N THR A 165 22.36 -11.45 9.09
CA THR A 165 21.13 -11.96 9.75
C THR A 165 19.93 -11.43 8.95
N LYS A 166 19.05 -12.31 8.47
CA LYS A 166 17.82 -11.92 7.76
C LYS A 166 16.98 -11.03 8.68
N ARG A 167 17.08 -9.70 8.50
CA ARG A 167 16.32 -8.72 9.28
C ARG A 167 14.84 -8.82 8.90
N LYS A 168 13.96 -8.77 9.89
CA LYS A 168 12.51 -8.72 9.67
C LYS A 168 12.16 -7.41 8.96
N VAL A 169 11.42 -7.49 7.86
CA VAL A 169 10.90 -6.31 7.15
C VAL A 169 9.94 -5.56 8.06
N GLU A 170 10.22 -4.29 8.32
CA GLU A 170 9.38 -3.40 9.13
C GLU A 170 8.47 -2.56 8.25
N THR A 171 7.43 -1.97 8.85
CA THR A 171 6.52 -1.07 8.12
C THR A 171 7.26 0.10 7.48
N THR A 172 8.28 0.63 8.15
CA THR A 172 9.14 1.73 7.67
C THR A 172 10.13 1.32 6.57
N ASP A 173 10.17 0.05 6.17
CA ASP A 173 10.97 -0.41 5.03
C ASP A 173 10.15 -0.44 3.72
N VAL A 174 8.81 -0.43 3.82
CA VAL A 174 7.92 -0.70 2.70
C VAL A 174 7.26 0.60 2.23
N TYR A 175 7.29 0.86 0.91
CA TYR A 175 6.56 1.97 0.29
C TYR A 175 5.05 1.92 0.59
N PRO A 176 4.32 3.03 0.74
CA PRO A 176 4.79 4.40 0.90
C PRO A 176 5.24 4.74 2.32
N TRP A 177 5.10 3.79 3.25
CA TRP A 177 5.34 4.04 4.68
C TRP A 177 6.79 4.33 5.01
N SER A 178 7.74 3.87 4.19
CA SER A 178 9.14 4.27 4.28
C SER A 178 9.37 5.78 4.14
N GLU A 179 8.46 6.48 3.46
CA GLU A 179 8.55 7.94 3.27
C GLU A 179 7.64 8.66 4.28
N VAL A 180 6.37 8.22 4.38
CA VAL A 180 5.34 8.91 5.15
C VAL A 180 5.55 8.77 6.67
N VAL A 181 5.91 7.59 7.16
CA VAL A 181 6.01 7.35 8.62
C VAL A 181 7.20 8.09 9.23
N PRO A 182 8.42 8.06 8.66
CA PRO A 182 9.54 8.83 9.21
C PRO A 182 9.26 10.34 9.24
N TRP A 183 8.63 10.89 8.19
CA TRP A 183 8.23 12.29 8.14
C TRP A 183 7.22 12.63 9.26
N MET A 184 6.13 11.86 9.39
CA MET A 184 5.14 12.07 10.44
C MET A 184 5.77 11.95 11.84
N ARG A 185 6.68 10.99 12.02
CA ARG A 185 7.41 10.84 13.30
C ARG A 185 8.24 12.07 13.62
N GLU A 186 8.94 12.64 12.65
CA GLU A 186 9.75 13.86 12.86
C GLU A 186 8.86 15.06 13.21
N TYR A 187 7.68 15.17 12.59
CA TYR A 187 6.69 16.17 13.00
C TYR A 187 6.25 15.97 14.46
N LEU A 188 5.84 14.76 14.83
CA LEU A 188 5.35 14.45 16.18
C LEU A 188 6.45 14.61 17.25
N ARG A 189 7.71 14.35 16.92
CA ARG A 189 8.85 14.52 17.85
C ARG A 189 9.00 15.96 18.32
N LYS A 190 8.56 16.93 17.52
CA LYS A 190 8.62 18.37 17.85
C LYS A 190 7.48 18.81 18.77
N LYS A 191 6.47 17.97 19.02
CA LYS A 191 5.34 18.30 19.89
C LYS A 191 5.74 18.13 21.37
N PRO A 192 5.80 19.21 22.18
CA PRO A 192 6.24 19.12 23.58
C PRO A 192 5.39 18.15 24.41
N VAL A 193 4.07 18.13 24.17
CA VAL A 193 3.13 17.22 24.85
C VAL A 193 3.47 15.75 24.64
N LEU A 194 4.07 15.38 23.50
CA LEU A 194 4.46 14.01 23.19
C LEU A 194 5.86 13.65 23.67
N GLN A 195 6.69 14.64 24.03
CA GLN A 195 8.01 14.42 24.63
C GLN A 195 7.88 13.98 26.09
N ASN A 196 6.92 14.56 26.80
CA ASN A 196 6.61 14.23 28.20
C ASN A 196 5.57 13.11 28.33
N ALA A 197 4.91 12.71 27.24
CA ALA A 197 3.94 11.62 27.23
C ALA A 197 4.59 10.32 27.73
N GLY A 198 4.10 9.77 28.84
CA GLY A 198 4.64 8.58 29.50
C GLY A 198 5.62 8.84 30.64
N ALA A 199 5.78 10.09 31.10
CA ALA A 199 6.08 10.34 32.50
C ALA A 199 4.78 10.15 33.29
N ASP A 200 4.82 9.45 34.42
CA ASP A 200 3.67 9.23 35.31
C ASP A 200 3.16 10.58 35.82
N THR A 201 2.29 11.21 35.05
CA THR A 201 1.42 12.26 35.56
C THR A 201 0.29 11.55 36.26
N GLU A 202 0.31 11.64 37.60
CA GLU A 202 -0.80 11.27 38.50
C GLU A 202 -2.15 11.65 37.87
N ASP A 203 -3.12 10.74 38.01
CA ASP A 203 -4.50 10.86 37.56
C ASP A 203 -5.04 12.29 37.80
N SER A 204 -4.95 13.14 36.77
CA SER A 204 -5.59 14.44 36.81
C SER A 204 -7.06 14.23 36.52
N ASP A 205 -7.84 14.39 37.58
CA ASP A 205 -9.30 14.41 37.67
C ASP A 205 -10.03 14.67 36.34
N ASP A 206 -10.96 13.77 36.06
CA ASP A 206 -12.02 13.80 35.04
C ASP A 206 -12.93 15.02 35.28
N SER A 207 -12.41 16.20 34.99
CA SER A 207 -13.12 17.47 35.10
C SER A 207 -13.51 17.94 33.71
N GLY A 208 -14.66 17.46 33.24
CA GLY A 208 -15.56 18.21 32.33
C GLY A 208 -15.00 18.77 31.02
N ASN A 209 -13.90 18.24 30.48
CA ASN A 209 -13.36 18.73 29.21
C ASN A 209 -14.20 18.18 28.04
N GLU A 210 -14.56 19.08 27.12
CA GLU A 210 -15.22 18.72 25.87
C GLU A 210 -14.43 17.64 25.11
N PRO A 211 -15.10 16.73 24.38
CA PRO A 211 -14.43 15.71 23.59
C PRO A 211 -13.41 16.35 22.64
N VAL A 212 -12.14 15.94 22.75
CA VAL A 212 -11.08 16.44 21.86
C VAL A 212 -11.27 15.86 20.46
N ASP A 213 -11.40 16.74 19.46
CA ASP A 213 -11.53 16.34 18.06
C ASP A 213 -10.30 15.54 17.61
N SER A 214 -10.51 14.30 17.17
CA SER A 214 -9.43 13.39 16.77
C SER A 214 -8.71 13.82 15.50
N TYR A 215 -9.34 14.65 14.66
CA TYR A 215 -8.83 15.05 13.35
C TYR A 215 -8.41 16.53 13.29
N ASN A 216 -8.71 17.32 14.32
CA ASN A 216 -8.29 18.71 14.42
C ASN A 216 -7.96 19.08 15.88
N ASN A 217 -6.72 18.80 16.31
CA ASN A 217 -6.25 19.09 17.66
C ASN A 217 -4.77 19.49 17.66
N THR A 218 -4.30 19.96 18.82
CA THR A 218 -2.93 20.45 19.02
C THR A 218 -1.91 19.34 19.27
N PHE A 219 -2.34 18.14 19.66
CA PHE A 219 -1.47 16.98 19.95
C PHE A 219 -0.86 16.39 18.68
N LEU A 220 -1.63 16.36 17.59
CA LEU A 220 -1.24 15.78 16.30
C LEU A 220 -1.10 16.85 15.22
N MET A 221 -0.77 16.40 14.01
CA MET A 221 -1.00 17.19 12.80
C MET A 221 -2.50 17.17 12.50
N PRO A 222 -3.17 18.32 12.38
CA PRO A 222 -4.55 18.36 11.91
C PRO A 222 -4.71 17.69 10.54
N LEU A 223 -5.81 16.98 10.32
CA LEU A 223 -6.07 16.25 9.08
C LEU A 223 -6.02 17.17 7.86
N HIS A 224 -6.56 18.38 7.97
CA HIS A 224 -6.54 19.36 6.87
C HIS A 224 -5.11 19.78 6.49
N GLU A 225 -4.18 19.85 7.46
CA GLU A 225 -2.76 20.11 7.19
C GLU A 225 -2.10 18.88 6.54
N PHE A 226 -2.40 17.68 7.05
CA PHE A 226 -1.87 16.42 6.52
C PHE A 226 -2.18 16.23 5.03
N ILE A 227 -3.44 16.41 4.61
CA ILE A 227 -3.86 16.15 3.22
C ILE A 227 -3.28 17.13 2.21
N GLN A 228 -2.82 18.30 2.66
CA GLN A 228 -2.20 19.31 1.80
C GLN A 228 -0.67 19.17 1.76
N HIS A 229 -0.08 18.33 2.60
CA HIS A 229 1.36 18.21 2.68
C HIS A 229 1.94 17.43 1.49
N GLN A 230 3.06 17.89 0.92
CA GLN A 230 3.66 17.33 -0.30
C GLN A 230 3.89 15.82 -0.23
N VAL A 231 4.45 15.29 0.86
CA VAL A 231 4.64 13.84 1.04
C VAL A 231 3.35 13.01 0.93
N VAL A 232 2.20 13.61 1.25
CA VAL A 232 0.88 12.95 1.17
C VAL A 232 0.35 13.05 -0.26
N ILE A 233 0.58 14.18 -0.94
CA ILE A 233 0.33 14.35 -2.39
C ILE A 233 1.15 13.32 -3.18
N ASP A 234 2.43 13.15 -2.84
CA ASP A 234 3.35 12.30 -3.59
C ASP A 234 3.09 10.79 -3.42
N HIS A 235 2.51 10.38 -2.29
CA HIS A 235 2.51 8.97 -1.90
C HIS A 235 1.15 8.41 -1.45
N ILE A 236 0.21 9.25 -1.05
CA ILE A 236 -1.10 8.82 -0.56
C ILE A 236 -2.18 9.16 -1.57
N HIS A 237 -2.28 10.42 -2.03
CA HIS A 237 -3.31 10.85 -2.98
C HIS A 237 -3.19 10.11 -4.31
N ASN A 238 -4.34 9.73 -4.88
CA ASN A 238 -4.43 8.92 -6.10
C ASN A 238 -3.62 7.60 -6.08
N GLY A 239 -3.22 7.12 -4.90
CA GLY A 239 -2.24 6.04 -4.77
C GLY A 239 -2.61 4.76 -5.52
N ALA A 240 -3.90 4.35 -5.53
CA ALA A 240 -4.34 3.19 -6.31
C ALA A 240 -4.19 3.41 -7.82
N THR A 241 -4.64 4.56 -8.33
CA THR A 241 -4.55 4.94 -9.74
C THR A 241 -3.11 4.98 -10.20
N VAL A 242 -2.24 5.67 -9.45
CA VAL A 242 -0.81 5.79 -9.76
C VAL A 242 -0.12 4.43 -9.72
N GLN A 243 -0.46 3.57 -8.75
CA GLN A 243 0.09 2.23 -8.64
C GLN A 243 -0.33 1.31 -9.80
N PHE A 244 -1.58 1.37 -10.25
CA PHE A 244 -2.01 0.58 -11.42
C PHE A 244 -1.52 1.17 -12.75
N ALA A 245 -1.35 2.49 -12.81
CA ALA A 245 -0.68 3.13 -13.93
C ALA A 245 0.84 2.90 -13.95
N GLY A 246 1.40 2.30 -12.90
CA GLY A 246 2.83 2.00 -12.84
C GLY A 246 3.69 3.22 -12.56
N LEU A 247 3.12 4.38 -12.22
CA LEU A 247 3.85 5.65 -12.16
C LEU A 247 4.22 6.06 -10.73
N THR A 248 4.41 5.12 -9.81
CA THR A 248 4.83 5.49 -8.45
C THR A 248 6.26 6.00 -8.46
N THR A 249 6.69 6.68 -7.40
CA THR A 249 8.10 7.07 -7.22
C THR A 249 9.06 5.89 -7.07
N ARG A 250 8.53 4.64 -7.06
CA ARG A 250 9.30 3.39 -7.01
C ARG A 250 9.16 2.55 -8.27
N SER A 251 8.57 3.09 -9.33
CA SER A 251 8.47 2.40 -10.60
C SER A 251 9.84 1.92 -11.08
N LEU A 252 9.89 0.75 -11.73
CA LEU A 252 11.12 0.21 -12.30
C LEU A 252 11.63 1.01 -13.51
N HIS A 253 10.78 1.89 -14.05
CA HIS A 253 11.07 2.75 -15.19
C HIS A 253 11.24 4.19 -14.72
N GLU A 254 12.49 4.66 -14.59
CA GLU A 254 12.77 6.01 -14.09
C GLU A 254 12.15 7.11 -14.96
N GLU A 255 12.05 6.86 -16.27
CA GLU A 255 11.47 7.78 -17.23
C GLU A 255 9.96 8.00 -17.05
N TRP A 256 9.30 7.15 -16.27
CA TRP A 256 7.88 7.27 -15.95
C TRP A 256 7.58 8.36 -14.92
N GLN A 257 8.59 8.86 -14.20
CA GLN A 257 8.44 10.03 -13.33
C GLN A 257 8.09 11.30 -14.13
N THR A 258 8.63 11.45 -15.35
CA THR A 258 8.25 12.55 -16.24
C THR A 258 6.78 12.45 -16.66
N MET A 259 6.28 11.25 -16.89
CA MET A 259 4.86 11.01 -17.21
C MET A 259 3.95 11.31 -16.02
N ARG A 260 4.38 10.97 -14.81
CA ARG A 260 3.67 11.34 -13.59
C ARG A 260 3.54 12.85 -13.48
N ASN A 261 4.65 13.57 -13.54
CA ASN A 261 4.63 15.03 -13.46
C ASN A 261 3.72 15.64 -14.54
N CYS A 262 3.80 15.12 -15.77
CA CYS A 262 2.93 15.50 -16.87
C CYS A 262 1.43 15.31 -16.57
N SER A 263 1.07 14.19 -15.92
CA SER A 263 -0.31 13.90 -15.53
C SER A 263 -0.87 14.86 -14.49
N GLU A 264 0.01 15.42 -13.64
CA GLU A 264 -0.35 16.35 -12.57
C GLU A 264 -0.49 17.80 -13.06
N MET A 265 -0.11 18.11 -14.31
CA MET A 265 -0.17 19.46 -14.90
C MET A 265 -1.56 19.89 -15.36
N SER A 266 -2.48 18.96 -15.61
CA SER A 266 -3.85 19.29 -16.02
C SER A 266 -4.83 18.16 -15.73
N SER A 267 -6.09 18.53 -15.53
CA SER A 267 -7.22 17.59 -15.37
C SER A 267 -7.29 16.59 -16.52
N LYS A 268 -7.18 17.08 -17.76
CA LYS A 268 -7.23 16.26 -18.97
C LYS A 268 -6.10 15.23 -19.04
N ASN A 269 -4.90 15.56 -18.57
CA ASN A 269 -3.80 14.59 -18.52
C ASN A 269 -4.04 13.56 -17.40
N ASN A 270 -4.59 13.98 -16.26
CA ASN A 270 -4.95 13.09 -15.18
C ASN A 270 -6.05 12.08 -15.58
N GLU A 271 -6.99 12.47 -16.43
CA GLU A 271 -7.99 11.55 -17.00
C GLU A 271 -7.35 10.43 -17.85
N LEU A 272 -6.29 10.73 -18.61
CA LEU A 272 -5.54 9.71 -19.35
C LEU A 272 -4.89 8.69 -18.41
N LEU A 273 -4.41 9.14 -17.25
CA LEU A 273 -3.87 8.27 -16.22
C LEU A 273 -4.94 7.34 -15.63
N LEU A 274 -6.15 7.86 -15.38
CA LEU A 274 -7.27 7.03 -14.96
C LEU A 274 -7.60 5.97 -16.02
N GLN A 275 -7.66 6.35 -17.29
CA GLN A 275 -7.94 5.42 -18.38
C GLN A 275 -6.93 4.28 -18.42
N LEU A 276 -5.63 4.60 -18.27
CA LEU A 276 -4.57 3.61 -18.18
C LEU A 276 -4.75 2.66 -16.99
N ALA A 277 -5.01 3.22 -15.80
CA ALA A 277 -5.21 2.44 -14.59
C ALA A 277 -6.42 1.52 -14.71
N MET A 278 -7.54 2.00 -15.27
CA MET A 278 -8.75 1.21 -15.51
C MET A 278 -8.51 0.09 -16.52
N HIS A 279 -7.85 0.39 -17.63
CA HIS A 279 -7.48 -0.59 -18.66
C HIS A 279 -6.64 -1.73 -18.07
N ARG A 280 -5.65 -1.41 -17.24
CA ARG A 280 -4.82 -2.40 -16.55
C ARG A 280 -5.60 -3.15 -15.48
N LEU A 281 -6.45 -2.47 -14.71
CA LEU A 281 -7.29 -3.10 -13.70
C LEU A 281 -8.25 -4.13 -14.30
N GLN A 282 -8.77 -3.90 -15.52
CA GLN A 282 -9.60 -4.86 -16.26
C GLN A 282 -8.87 -6.17 -16.60
N SER A 283 -7.53 -6.16 -16.65
CA SER A 283 -6.71 -7.37 -16.85
C SER A 283 -6.52 -8.19 -15.57
N PHE A 284 -6.93 -7.69 -14.41
CA PHE A 284 -6.70 -8.40 -13.15
C PHE A 284 -7.69 -9.55 -13.01
N ALA A 285 -7.18 -10.71 -12.57
CA ALA A 285 -8.01 -11.88 -12.32
C ALA A 285 -9.00 -11.64 -11.17
N PHE A 286 -8.70 -10.76 -10.21
CA PHE A 286 -9.66 -10.41 -9.17
C PHE A 286 -9.37 -9.04 -8.59
N VAL A 287 -10.45 -8.29 -8.33
CA VAL A 287 -10.41 -7.00 -7.65
C VAL A 287 -11.40 -7.06 -6.48
N GLY A 288 -10.88 -7.18 -5.27
CA GLY A 288 -11.71 -7.18 -4.06
C GLY A 288 -11.95 -5.76 -3.53
N LEU A 289 -12.95 -5.62 -2.66
CA LEU A 289 -13.26 -4.37 -1.97
C LEU A 289 -13.05 -4.52 -0.46
N THR A 290 -12.42 -3.54 0.18
CA THR A 290 -12.18 -3.53 1.63
C THR A 290 -13.47 -3.65 2.42
N GLU A 291 -14.51 -2.99 1.94
CA GLU A 291 -15.86 -2.95 2.49
C GLU A 291 -16.55 -4.33 2.44
N ARG A 292 -16.03 -5.25 1.61
CA ARG A 292 -16.52 -6.61 1.41
C ARG A 292 -15.47 -7.66 1.79
N ILE A 293 -14.56 -7.33 2.71
CA ILE A 293 -13.45 -8.21 3.07
C ILE A 293 -13.94 -9.61 3.46
N ASP A 294 -15.04 -9.75 4.21
CA ASP A 294 -15.56 -11.07 4.60
C ASP A 294 -15.98 -11.95 3.40
N ASP A 295 -16.38 -11.32 2.29
CA ASP A 295 -16.83 -12.02 1.08
C ASP A 295 -15.72 -12.20 0.03
N ASN A 296 -14.67 -11.37 0.06
CA ASN A 296 -13.67 -11.33 -1.00
C ASN A 296 -13.04 -12.71 -1.31
N GLY A 297 -12.72 -13.49 -0.28
CA GLY A 297 -12.18 -14.84 -0.47
C GLY A 297 -13.16 -15.78 -1.17
N ARG A 298 -14.45 -15.72 -0.79
CA ARG A 298 -15.52 -16.51 -1.40
C ARG A 298 -15.80 -16.09 -2.84
N LEU A 299 -15.83 -14.78 -3.10
CA LEU A 299 -16.03 -14.23 -4.45
C LEU A 299 -14.88 -14.62 -5.38
N MET A 300 -13.64 -14.42 -4.95
CA MET A 300 -12.47 -14.80 -5.75
C MET A 300 -12.47 -16.30 -6.06
N ALA A 301 -12.78 -17.14 -5.07
CA ALA A 301 -12.84 -18.58 -5.25
C ALA A 301 -13.96 -19.01 -6.21
N ALA A 302 -15.16 -18.45 -6.06
CA ALA A 302 -16.29 -18.73 -6.95
C ALA A 302 -16.01 -18.28 -8.40
N MET A 303 -15.45 -17.09 -8.59
CA MET A 303 -15.13 -16.54 -9.91
C MET A 303 -14.03 -17.32 -10.64
N ARG A 304 -13.19 -18.04 -9.92
CA ARG A 304 -11.97 -18.67 -10.46
C ARG A 304 -11.90 -20.18 -10.22
N GLY A 305 -13.02 -20.79 -9.85
CA GLY A 305 -13.16 -22.24 -9.75
C GLY A 305 -12.37 -22.89 -8.60
N TYR A 306 -12.17 -22.18 -7.49
CA TYR A 306 -11.38 -22.68 -6.37
C TYR A 306 -12.25 -23.25 -5.24
N ASP A 307 -11.99 -24.49 -4.83
CA ASP A 307 -12.73 -25.15 -3.76
C ASP A 307 -12.23 -24.70 -2.38
N LEU A 308 -13.09 -23.98 -1.64
CA LEU A 308 -12.80 -23.51 -0.28
C LEU A 308 -13.11 -24.52 0.82
N SER A 309 -13.80 -25.63 0.49
CA SER A 309 -14.13 -26.70 1.44
C SER A 309 -12.92 -27.59 1.75
N ARG A 310 -11.94 -27.62 0.82
CA ARG A 310 -10.71 -28.37 0.99
C ARG A 310 -9.93 -27.93 2.24
N PRO A 311 -9.19 -28.85 2.87
CA PRO A 311 -8.31 -28.49 3.98
C PRO A 311 -7.23 -27.52 3.48
N SER A 312 -6.99 -26.46 4.25
CA SER A 312 -5.87 -25.57 3.97
C SER A 312 -4.55 -26.32 4.21
N PRO A 313 -3.50 -26.09 3.39
CA PRO A 313 -2.20 -26.71 3.58
C PRO A 313 -1.68 -26.53 5.01
N GLU A 314 -0.87 -27.48 5.50
CA GLU A 314 -0.10 -27.25 6.71
C GLU A 314 0.83 -26.06 6.46
N VAL A 315 0.64 -25.02 7.25
CA VAL A 315 1.42 -23.80 7.15
C VAL A 315 2.27 -23.74 8.40
N GLU A 316 3.59 -23.77 8.25
CA GLU A 316 4.52 -23.48 9.35
C GLU A 316 4.33 -22.01 9.78
N TRP A 317 3.39 -21.76 10.70
CA TRP A 317 3.34 -20.50 11.45
C TRP A 317 3.45 -20.81 12.92
N HIS A 318 4.49 -20.26 13.54
CA HIS A 318 4.51 -20.05 14.98
C HIS A 318 3.40 -19.03 15.33
N GLU A 319 2.54 -19.40 16.29
CA GLU A 319 1.67 -18.52 17.10
C GLU A 319 0.32 -18.02 16.59
N VAL A 320 -0.30 -18.60 15.55
CA VAL A 320 -1.77 -18.49 15.43
C VAL A 320 -2.32 -19.88 15.20
N ASP A 321 -2.69 -20.51 16.32
CA ASP A 321 -3.50 -21.72 16.47
C ASP A 321 -3.41 -22.74 15.32
N ARG A 322 -2.92 -23.93 15.67
CA ARG A 322 -3.05 -25.18 14.89
C ARG A 322 -4.52 -25.55 14.64
N LYS A 323 -5.28 -24.70 13.95
CA LYS A 323 -6.71 -24.88 13.71
C LYS A 323 -6.89 -25.58 12.39
N LYS A 324 -7.21 -26.88 12.51
CA LYS A 324 -7.73 -27.72 11.45
C LYS A 324 -9.06 -27.12 10.98
N GLY A 325 -9.33 -27.16 9.68
CA GLY A 325 -10.57 -26.64 9.10
C GLY A 325 -10.43 -26.40 7.61
N SER A 326 -11.56 -26.06 6.98
CA SER A 326 -11.58 -25.67 5.57
C SER A 326 -10.83 -24.35 5.36
N ILE A 327 -10.45 -24.05 4.12
CA ILE A 327 -9.90 -22.74 3.76
C ILE A 327 -10.88 -21.62 4.15
N SER A 328 -12.19 -21.84 3.96
CA SER A 328 -13.22 -20.85 4.35
C SER A 328 -13.23 -20.57 5.86
N ASP A 329 -13.16 -21.60 6.71
CA ASP A 329 -13.22 -21.41 8.17
C ASP A 329 -11.99 -20.65 8.68
N ARG A 330 -10.81 -21.04 8.19
CA ARG A 330 -9.55 -20.37 8.53
C ARG A 330 -9.53 -18.91 8.08
N TYR A 331 -10.12 -18.62 6.92
CA TYR A 331 -10.23 -17.26 6.42
C TYR A 331 -11.01 -16.37 7.39
N HIS A 332 -12.26 -16.73 7.70
CA HIS A 332 -13.14 -15.95 8.58
C HIS A 332 -12.52 -15.73 9.95
N GLN A 333 -12.02 -16.81 10.55
CA GLN A 333 -11.41 -16.74 11.88
C GLN A 333 -10.15 -15.85 11.91
N CYS A 334 -9.33 -15.90 10.85
CA CYS A 334 -8.16 -15.03 10.73
C CYS A 334 -8.57 -13.56 10.58
N VAL A 335 -9.61 -13.26 9.79
CA VAL A 335 -10.14 -11.90 9.61
C VAL A 335 -10.60 -11.32 10.96
N ASP A 336 -11.36 -12.07 11.75
CA ASP A 336 -11.84 -11.63 13.07
C ASP A 336 -10.71 -11.40 14.08
N THR A 337 -9.73 -12.32 14.07
CA THR A 337 -8.53 -12.20 14.92
C THR A 337 -7.72 -10.96 14.53
N ALA A 338 -7.54 -10.72 13.23
CA ALA A 338 -6.81 -9.59 12.71
C ALA A 338 -7.49 -8.27 13.10
N ARG A 339 -8.81 -8.15 12.90
CA ARG A 339 -9.61 -6.99 13.32
C ARG A 339 -9.43 -6.66 14.80
N SER A 340 -9.59 -7.68 15.66
CA SER A 340 -9.45 -7.56 17.11
C SER A 340 -8.04 -7.12 17.53
N LYS A 341 -7.02 -7.69 16.89
CA LYS A 341 -5.61 -7.34 17.13
C LYS A 341 -5.31 -5.89 16.72
N TYR A 342 -5.76 -5.44 15.55
CA TYR A 342 -5.50 -4.07 15.09
C TYR A 342 -6.19 -3.04 15.98
N LYS A 343 -7.44 -3.28 16.39
CA LYS A 343 -8.17 -2.42 17.35
C LYS A 343 -7.39 -2.28 18.65
N ARG A 344 -7.01 -3.40 19.27
CA ARG A 344 -6.26 -3.42 20.53
C ARG A 344 -4.90 -2.72 20.42
N ASN A 345 -4.16 -2.98 19.35
CA ASN A 345 -2.85 -2.36 19.14
C ASN A 345 -2.96 -0.84 19.02
N ARG A 346 -4.01 -0.34 18.36
CA ARG A 346 -4.28 1.09 18.26
C ARG A 346 -4.61 1.67 19.63
N GLU A 347 -5.57 1.09 20.36
CA GLU A 347 -5.94 1.54 21.71
C GLU A 347 -4.74 1.59 22.66
N ASN A 348 -3.90 0.56 22.65
CA ASN A 348 -2.69 0.52 23.48
C ASN A 348 -1.69 1.62 23.12
N THR A 349 -1.60 2.02 21.84
CA THR A 349 -0.68 3.08 21.41
C THR A 349 -1.11 4.43 21.96
N PHE A 350 -2.40 4.75 21.86
CA PHE A 350 -2.96 6.03 22.33
C PHE A 350 -2.95 6.10 23.85
N LYS A 351 -3.26 4.98 24.53
CA LYS A 351 -3.17 4.88 25.99
C LYS A 351 -1.73 5.09 26.49
N ALA A 352 -0.74 4.47 25.84
CA ALA A 352 0.67 4.62 26.21
C ALA A 352 1.19 6.07 26.02
N MET A 353 0.53 6.86 25.17
CA MET A 353 0.86 8.26 24.92
C MET A 353 0.01 9.25 25.74
N ASN A 354 -0.87 8.75 26.62
CA ASN A 354 -1.83 9.55 27.40
C ASN A 354 -2.64 10.55 26.56
N LEU A 355 -3.12 10.11 25.37
CA LEU A 355 -3.88 10.97 24.46
C LEU A 355 -5.39 10.93 24.79
N PRO A 356 -6.08 12.09 24.89
CA PRO A 356 -7.47 12.18 25.32
C PRO A 356 -8.50 11.89 24.21
N PHE A 357 -8.08 11.33 23.08
CA PHE A 357 -8.93 11.08 21.92
C PHE A 357 -8.57 9.75 21.24
N ARG A 358 -9.44 9.28 20.33
CA ARG A 358 -9.27 7.99 19.64
C ARG A 358 -9.82 8.05 18.23
N PHE A 359 -9.11 7.43 17.29
CA PHE A 359 -9.65 7.20 15.94
C PHE A 359 -10.72 6.11 15.94
N SER A 360 -11.92 6.43 15.46
CA SER A 360 -13.01 5.49 15.23
C SER A 360 -13.86 5.93 14.04
N LYS A 361 -14.84 5.11 13.62
CA LYS A 361 -15.79 5.50 12.57
C LYS A 361 -16.68 6.65 13.04
N GLU A 362 -17.06 6.64 14.30
CA GLU A 362 -17.87 7.67 14.96
C GLU A 362 -17.08 8.98 15.02
N ALA A 363 -15.80 8.92 15.40
CA ALA A 363 -14.94 10.11 15.42
C ALA A 363 -14.81 10.77 14.04
N ARG A 364 -14.93 10.03 12.93
CA ARG A 364 -14.89 10.63 11.57
C ARG A 364 -16.05 11.57 11.30
N GLN A 365 -17.13 11.51 12.07
CA GLN A 365 -18.27 12.41 11.94
C GLN A 365 -17.92 13.86 12.33
N SER A 366 -16.83 14.08 13.09
CA SER A 366 -16.34 15.44 13.40
C SER A 366 -15.59 16.10 12.22
N ILE A 367 -15.21 15.33 11.20
CA ILE A 367 -14.44 15.86 10.07
C ILE A 367 -15.35 16.79 9.27
N SER A 368 -14.92 18.05 9.11
CA SER A 368 -15.66 19.03 8.33
C SER A 368 -15.89 18.58 6.88
N GLN A 369 -17.04 18.91 6.32
CA GLN A 369 -17.36 18.61 4.92
C GLN A 369 -16.32 19.20 3.96
N ALA A 370 -15.82 20.41 4.22
CA ALA A 370 -14.76 21.03 3.43
C ALA A 370 -13.47 20.19 3.38
N THR A 371 -13.11 19.52 4.49
CA THR A 371 -11.96 18.60 4.51
C THR A 371 -12.25 17.34 3.71
N LEU A 372 -13.45 16.77 3.81
CA LEU A 372 -13.85 15.60 3.03
C LEU A 372 -13.89 15.90 1.52
N ASP A 373 -14.43 17.06 1.14
CA ASP A 373 -14.48 17.52 -0.25
C ASP A 373 -13.07 17.71 -0.81
N LEU A 374 -12.15 18.28 -0.02
CA LEU A 374 -10.76 18.45 -0.42
C LEU A 374 -10.05 17.08 -0.59
N ILE A 375 -10.30 16.12 0.30
CA ILE A 375 -9.81 14.74 0.11
C ILE A 375 -10.38 14.15 -1.18
N GLY A 376 -11.68 14.34 -1.43
CA GLY A 376 -12.37 13.92 -2.64
C GLY A 376 -11.69 14.50 -3.88
N GLN A 377 -11.46 15.81 -3.90
CA GLN A 377 -10.78 16.51 -4.99
C GLN A 377 -9.39 15.91 -5.27
N TYR A 378 -8.52 15.79 -4.26
CA TYR A 378 -7.19 15.20 -4.47
C TYR A 378 -7.20 13.73 -4.93
N ASN A 379 -8.33 13.02 -4.82
CA ASN A 379 -8.47 11.62 -5.23
C ASN A 379 -9.50 11.41 -6.35
N GLN A 380 -9.92 12.49 -7.02
CA GLN A 380 -10.73 12.40 -8.22
C GLN A 380 -9.84 12.32 -9.46
N ALA A 381 -10.27 11.49 -10.40
CA ALA A 381 -9.74 11.58 -11.75
C ALA A 381 -10.12 12.93 -12.36
N GLY A 382 -9.14 13.62 -12.93
CA GLY A 382 -9.29 14.99 -13.42
C GLY A 382 -8.86 16.07 -12.43
N TYR A 383 -8.31 15.74 -11.26
CA TYR A 383 -7.73 16.75 -10.36
C TYR A 383 -6.26 17.03 -10.72
N SER A 384 -5.92 18.31 -10.89
CA SER A 384 -4.56 18.80 -11.06
C SER A 384 -4.01 19.24 -9.71
N ALA A 385 -2.86 18.72 -9.28
CA ALA A 385 -2.20 19.14 -8.04
C ALA A 385 -1.75 20.61 -8.10
N HIS A 386 -1.64 21.16 -9.32
CA HIS A 386 -1.48 22.59 -9.56
C HIS A 386 -2.85 23.22 -9.84
N PRO A 387 -3.40 24.06 -8.94
CA PRO A 387 -4.52 24.91 -9.33
C PRO A 387 -4.10 25.75 -10.54
N PRO A 388 -5.03 26.11 -11.46
CA PRO A 388 -4.71 27.09 -12.48
C PRO A 388 -4.15 28.36 -11.80
N PRO A 389 -3.15 29.04 -12.40
CA PRO A 389 -2.70 30.31 -11.85
C PRO A 389 -3.94 31.21 -11.69
N LEU A 390 -4.10 31.77 -10.49
CA LEU A 390 -5.15 32.74 -10.21
C LEU A 390 -5.12 33.79 -11.33
N GLN A 391 -6.17 33.84 -12.14
CA GLN A 391 -6.35 34.93 -13.10
C GLN A 391 -6.49 36.20 -12.25
N SER A 392 -5.48 37.06 -12.35
CA SER A 392 -5.42 38.39 -11.74
C SER A 392 -6.50 39.31 -12.29
#